data_AF-A0A6P8QDF0-F1
#
_entry.id   AF-A0A6P8QDF0-F1
#
_cell.length_a   1.000
_cell.length_b   1.000
_cell.length_c   1.000
_cell.angle_alpha   90.00
_cell.angle_beta   90.00
_cell.angle_gamma   90.00
#
_symmetry.space_group_name_H-M   'P 1'
#
loop_
_entity.id
_entity.type
_entity.pdbx_description
1 polymer ?
#
loop_
_entity_poly.entity_id
_entity_poly.type
_entity_poly.pdbx_seq_one_letter_code
_entity_poly.pdbx_strand_id
1 'polypeptide(L)'
;MTAHVKDKDAFQRLNFLYQAAHCVLAQNPENVGLARFYCHTQKTISKRLVLRQDPSVKRTICKRCCSLLLPGITATIRQRRHYGQRRTVVRCLSCGLTKRFLNNPNYKLWAEQLEALLENQPKSAQSPNVQQTQQKEKKNVKSDTK
;
A
#
# COMPACT_ATOMS: atom_id res chain seq x y z
N MET A 1 -5.46 -3.63 -21.85
CA MET A 1 -4.69 -2.36 -21.93
C MET A 1 -4.34 -1.96 -20.50
N THR A 2 -3.07 -2.02 -20.10
CA THR A 2 -2.68 -1.64 -18.73
C THR A 2 -2.76 -0.12 -18.60
N ALA A 3 -3.64 0.38 -17.72
CA ALA A 3 -3.62 1.79 -17.36
C ALA A 3 -2.21 2.18 -16.89
N HIS A 4 -1.67 3.29 -17.39
CA HIS A 4 -0.35 3.79 -17.01
C HIS A 4 -0.43 4.36 -15.57
N VAL A 5 -0.26 3.47 -14.59
CA VAL A 5 -0.23 3.84 -13.16
C VAL A 5 1.14 4.46 -12.86
N LYS A 6 1.14 5.70 -12.37
CA LYS A 6 2.37 6.34 -11.85
C LYS A 6 2.96 5.49 -10.72
N ASP A 7 4.28 5.38 -10.68
CA ASP A 7 5.03 4.58 -9.68
C ASP A 7 4.71 3.08 -9.66
N LYS A 8 4.32 2.50 -10.82
CA LYS A 8 4.00 1.08 -10.98
C LYS A 8 5.05 0.15 -10.36
N ASP A 9 6.32 0.38 -10.64
CA ASP A 9 7.43 -0.46 -10.15
C ASP A 9 7.56 -0.41 -8.63
N ALA A 10 7.28 0.76 -8.03
CA ALA A 10 7.28 0.91 -6.59
C ALA A 10 6.12 0.13 -5.95
N PHE A 11 4.92 0.19 -6.53
CA PHE A 11 3.79 -0.62 -6.06
C PHE A 11 4.04 -2.12 -6.21
N GLN A 12 4.67 -2.56 -7.31
CA GLN A 12 5.08 -3.95 -7.49
C GLN A 12 6.07 -4.40 -6.40
N ARG A 13 7.07 -3.56 -6.09
CA ARG A 13 8.03 -3.84 -5.00
C ARG A 13 7.35 -3.92 -3.64
N LEU A 14 6.42 -3.01 -3.34
CA LEU A 14 5.64 -3.04 -2.10
C LEU A 14 4.78 -4.30 -2.00
N ASN A 15 4.15 -4.72 -3.11
CA ASN A 15 3.35 -5.92 -3.17
C ASN A 15 4.20 -7.19 -2.97
N PHE A 16 5.35 -7.27 -3.63
CA PHE A 16 6.29 -8.38 -3.48
C PHE A 16 6.71 -8.57 -2.01
N LEU A 17 7.12 -7.50 -1.34
CA LEU A 17 7.52 -7.55 0.07
C LEU A 17 6.36 -7.99 0.99
N TYR A 18 5.15 -7.53 0.70
CA TYR A 18 3.96 -7.93 1.45
C TYR A 18 3.67 -9.42 1.30
N GLN A 19 3.68 -9.93 0.06
CA GLN A 19 3.45 -11.35 -0.23
C GLN A 19 4.57 -12.24 0.35
N ALA A 20 5.83 -11.80 0.26
CA ALA A 20 6.95 -12.52 0.86
C ALA A 20 6.79 -12.66 2.38
N ALA A 21 6.30 -11.62 3.07
CA ALA A 21 6.01 -11.69 4.51
C ALA A 21 4.95 -12.74 4.86
N HIS A 22 3.90 -12.88 4.04
CA HIS A 22 2.90 -13.92 4.21
C HIS A 22 3.46 -15.32 3.92
N CYS A 23 4.25 -15.46 2.84
CA CYS A 23 4.86 -16.73 2.46
C CYS A 23 5.78 -17.28 3.55
N VAL A 24 6.62 -16.43 4.16
CA VAL A 24 7.51 -16.83 5.26
C VAL A 24 6.73 -17.39 6.44
N LEU A 25 5.64 -16.73 6.85
CA LEU A 25 4.84 -17.20 7.99
C LEU A 25 3.99 -18.42 7.64
N ALA A 26 3.60 -18.58 6.37
CA ALA A 26 2.90 -19.77 5.90
C ALA A 26 3.81 -21.01 5.88
N GLN A 27 5.08 -20.84 5.52
CA GLN A 27 6.06 -21.93 5.53
C GLN A 27 6.55 -22.25 6.95
N ASN A 28 6.91 -21.22 7.72
CA ASN A 28 7.50 -21.37 9.06
C ASN A 28 6.98 -20.24 9.98
N PRO A 29 5.99 -20.51 10.85
CA PRO A 29 5.36 -19.48 11.68
C PRO A 29 6.30 -18.87 12.74
N GLU A 30 7.33 -19.60 13.16
CA GLU A 30 8.36 -19.13 14.11
C GLU A 30 9.23 -18.00 13.53
N ASN A 31 9.34 -17.91 12.19
CA ASN A 31 10.20 -16.95 11.50
C ASN A 31 9.60 -15.53 11.41
N VAL A 32 9.03 -15.06 12.52
CA VAL A 32 8.41 -13.73 12.65
C VAL A 32 9.40 -12.59 12.39
N GLY A 33 10.69 -12.81 12.68
CA GLY A 33 11.75 -11.82 12.45
C GLY A 33 11.89 -11.44 10.97
N LEU A 34 11.89 -12.43 10.08
CA LEU A 34 12.03 -12.20 8.64
C LEU A 34 10.78 -11.54 8.04
N ALA A 35 9.58 -12.00 8.44
CA ALA A 35 8.33 -11.37 8.02
C ALA A 35 8.26 -9.90 8.46
N ARG A 36 8.72 -9.61 9.69
CA ARG A 36 8.82 -8.24 10.22
C ARG A 36 9.81 -7.38 9.42
N PHE A 37 10.93 -7.95 9.00
CA PHE A 37 11.91 -7.25 8.16
C PHE A 37 11.31 -6.85 6.81
N TYR A 38 10.55 -7.73 6.16
CA TYR A 38 9.88 -7.40 4.90
C TYR A 38 8.83 -6.31 5.07
N CYS A 39 7.97 -6.40 6.09
CA CYS A 39 6.99 -5.35 6.38
C CYS A 39 7.64 -4.02 6.79
N HIS A 40 8.77 -4.05 7.50
CA HIS A 40 9.54 -2.85 7.83
C HIS A 40 10.09 -2.18 6.57
N THR A 41 10.72 -2.97 5.69
CA THR A 41 11.25 -2.50 4.40
C THR A 41 10.14 -1.90 3.53
N GLN A 42 8.99 -2.58 3.46
CA GLN A 42 7.79 -2.10 2.76
C GLN A 42 7.33 -0.74 3.30
N LYS A 43 7.25 -0.58 4.63
CA LYS A 43 6.87 0.68 5.28
C LYS A 43 7.88 1.80 4.99
N THR A 44 9.16 1.50 5.00
CA THR A 44 10.24 2.46 4.71
C THR A 44 10.18 2.96 3.27
N ILE A 45 9.99 2.06 2.30
CA ILE A 45 9.83 2.41 0.88
C ILE A 45 8.57 3.28 0.69
N SER A 46 7.43 2.86 1.26
CA SER A 46 6.18 3.63 1.16
C SER A 46 6.32 5.02 1.77
N LYS A 47 7.02 5.18 2.89
CA LYS A 47 7.26 6.50 3.51
C LYS A 47 8.18 7.36 2.65
N ARG A 48 9.27 6.79 2.12
CA ARG A 48 10.27 7.52 1.33
C ARG A 48 9.69 8.01 0.00
N LEU A 49 8.91 7.18 -0.68
CA LEU A 49 8.27 7.50 -1.96
C LEU A 49 6.90 8.17 -1.80
N VAL A 50 6.47 8.48 -0.57
CA VAL A 50 5.17 9.12 -0.27
C VAL A 50 3.98 8.38 -0.89
N LEU A 51 4.05 7.04 -0.91
CA LEU A 51 3.03 6.19 -1.52
C LEU A 51 1.91 5.86 -0.52
N ARG A 52 0.67 6.08 -0.94
CA ARG A 52 -0.52 5.74 -0.15
C ARG A 52 -0.89 4.27 -0.34
N GLN A 53 -0.57 3.44 0.64
CA GLN A 53 -1.06 2.05 0.67
C GLN A 53 -2.53 1.99 1.08
N ASP A 54 -3.23 0.97 0.57
CA ASP A 54 -4.62 0.68 0.88
C ASP A 54 -4.83 0.40 2.38
N PRO A 55 -5.93 0.87 3.00
CA PRO A 55 -6.24 0.59 4.39
C PRO A 55 -6.30 -0.90 4.74
N SER A 56 -6.72 -1.79 3.84
CA SER A 56 -6.75 -3.24 4.07
C SER A 56 -5.36 -3.80 4.39
N VAL A 57 -4.34 -3.44 3.59
CA VAL A 57 -2.94 -3.81 3.81
C VAL A 57 -2.39 -3.12 5.06
N LYS A 58 -2.66 -1.82 5.24
CA LYS A 58 -2.20 -1.10 6.46
C LYS A 58 -2.82 -1.65 7.74
N ARG A 59 -4.01 -2.25 7.67
CA ARG A 59 -4.70 -2.85 8.82
C ARG A 59 -4.01 -4.13 9.27
N THR A 60 -3.44 -4.92 8.36
CA THR A 60 -2.71 -6.15 8.69
C THR A 60 -1.29 -5.93 9.19
N ILE A 61 -0.74 -4.70 9.16
CA ILE A 61 0.63 -4.44 9.66
C ILE A 61 0.60 -3.68 10.99
N CYS A 62 1.44 -4.08 11.95
CA CYS A 62 1.61 -3.39 13.23
C CYS A 62 2.32 -2.04 13.06
N LYS A 63 1.75 -0.96 13.60
CA LYS A 63 2.32 0.40 13.43
C LYS A 63 3.67 0.58 14.14
N ARG A 64 3.88 -0.08 15.28
CA ARG A 64 5.09 0.05 16.12
C ARG A 64 6.21 -0.86 15.61
N CYS A 65 5.99 -2.17 15.68
CA CYS A 65 7.04 -3.14 15.37
C CYS A 65 7.09 -3.55 13.89
N CYS A 66 6.12 -3.20 13.05
CA CYS A 66 6.00 -3.68 11.67
C CYS A 66 5.81 -5.21 11.55
N SER A 67 5.40 -5.91 12.61
CA SER A 67 4.98 -7.31 12.50
C SER A 67 3.68 -7.42 11.68
N LEU A 68 3.61 -8.41 10.80
CA LEU A 68 2.37 -8.81 10.11
C LEU A 68 1.41 -9.40 11.15
N LEU A 69 0.16 -8.95 11.18
CA LEU A 69 -0.87 -9.29 12.17
C LEU A 69 -1.74 -10.44 11.64
N LEU A 70 -1.26 -11.67 11.78
CA LEU A 70 -2.00 -12.88 11.46
C LEU A 70 -2.77 -13.35 12.70
N PRO A 71 -4.09 -13.56 12.60
CA PRO A 71 -4.88 -14.07 13.71
C PRO A 71 -4.35 -15.44 14.16
N GLY A 72 -4.12 -15.60 15.46
CA GLY A 72 -3.70 -16.87 16.06
C GLY A 72 -2.18 -17.11 16.06
N ILE A 73 -1.42 -16.42 15.21
CA ILE A 73 0.05 -16.58 15.13
C ILE A 73 0.76 -15.38 15.77
N THR A 74 0.62 -14.21 15.18
CA THR A 74 1.33 -12.97 15.59
C THR A 74 0.40 -11.93 16.22
N ALA A 75 -0.91 -12.13 16.13
CA ALA A 75 -1.91 -11.23 16.65
C ALA A 75 -3.12 -11.98 17.23
N THR A 76 -3.74 -11.37 18.24
CA THR A 76 -5.06 -11.78 18.73
C THR A 76 -6.12 -10.82 18.23
N ILE A 77 -7.21 -11.37 17.69
CA ILE A 77 -8.36 -10.60 17.22
C ILE A 77 -9.56 -10.96 18.08
N ARG A 78 -10.17 -9.96 18.71
CA ARG A 78 -11.36 -10.13 19.55
C ARG A 78 -12.42 -9.10 19.17
N GLN A 79 -13.67 -9.53 19.11
CA GLN A 79 -14.80 -8.62 19.07
C GLN A 79 -15.14 -8.20 20.50
N ARG A 80 -15.22 -6.89 20.74
CA ARG A 80 -15.57 -6.33 22.04
C ARG A 80 -16.70 -5.32 21.87
N ARG A 81 -17.61 -5.26 22.84
CA ARG A 81 -18.63 -4.20 22.91
C ARG A 81 -18.17 -3.15 23.91
N HIS A 82 -18.26 -1.88 23.53
CA HIS A 82 -17.88 -0.75 24.38
C HIS A 82 -18.73 0.47 24.03
N TYR A 83 -19.39 1.06 25.03
CA TYR A 83 -20.37 2.14 24.85
C TYR A 83 -21.39 1.84 23.73
N GLY A 84 -22.04 0.68 23.79
CA GLY A 84 -23.05 0.26 22.81
C GLY A 84 -22.50 -0.21 21.46
N GLN A 85 -21.29 0.18 21.07
CA GLN A 85 -20.70 -0.13 19.75
C GLN A 85 -19.85 -1.40 19.78
N ARG A 86 -19.94 -2.22 18.71
CA ARG A 86 -19.06 -3.37 18.48
C ARG A 86 -17.75 -2.90 17.83
N ARG A 87 -16.62 -3.39 18.34
CA ARG A 87 -15.28 -3.04 17.88
C ARG A 87 -14.43 -4.30 17.73
N THR A 88 -13.75 -4.41 16.60
CA THR A 88 -12.69 -5.39 16.36
C THR A 88 -11.40 -4.88 17.00
N VAL A 89 -10.91 -5.59 18.00
CA VAL A 89 -9.66 -5.28 18.70
C VAL A 89 -8.59 -6.25 18.23
N VAL A 90 -7.55 -5.72 17.58
CA VAL A 90 -6.40 -6.49 17.09
C VAL A 90 -5.18 -6.14 17.94
N ARG A 91 -4.70 -7.08 18.75
CA ARG A 91 -3.51 -6.89 19.60
C ARG A 91 -2.33 -7.67 19.04
N CYS A 92 -1.22 -6.97 18.83
CA CYS A 92 0.05 -7.58 18.42
C CYS A 92 0.66 -8.35 19.59
N LEU A 93 1.03 -9.62 19.37
CA LEU A 93 1.66 -10.46 20.39
C LEU A 93 3.13 -10.10 20.63
N SER A 94 3.83 -9.57 19.61
CA SER A 94 5.25 -9.21 19.74
C SER A 94 5.52 -7.91 20.51
N CYS A 95 4.63 -6.91 20.47
CA CYS A 95 4.87 -5.60 21.10
C CYS A 95 3.70 -5.03 21.92
N GLY A 96 2.59 -5.75 22.01
CA GLY A 96 1.41 -5.35 22.78
C GLY A 96 0.55 -4.23 22.17
N LEU A 97 0.99 -3.58 21.09
CA LEU A 97 0.21 -2.51 20.46
C LEU A 97 -1.14 -3.04 20.00
N THR A 98 -2.20 -2.29 20.31
CA THR A 98 -3.58 -2.66 19.99
C THR A 98 -4.17 -1.68 18.96
N LYS A 99 -4.72 -2.23 17.88
CA LYS A 99 -5.52 -1.49 16.88
C LYS A 99 -7.00 -1.77 17.14
N ARG A 100 -7.84 -0.75 17.03
CA ARG A 100 -9.28 -0.86 17.25
C ARG A 100 -10.00 -0.38 15.99
N PHE A 101 -10.92 -1.20 15.48
CA PHE A 101 -11.74 -0.88 14.33
C PHE A 101 -13.20 -0.96 14.74
N LEU A 102 -13.95 0.11 14.48
CA LEU A 102 -15.41 0.11 14.69
C LEU A 102 -16.04 -0.84 13.68
N ASN A 103 -16.96 -1.69 14.16
CA ASN A 103 -17.77 -2.54 13.31
C ASN A 103 -19.13 -1.86 13.12
N ASN A 104 -19.19 -0.92 12.18
CA ASN A 104 -20.39 -0.21 11.79
C ASN A 104 -20.76 -0.61 10.35
N PRO A 105 -21.89 -1.28 10.11
CA PRO A 105 -22.29 -1.69 8.76
C PRO A 105 -22.54 -0.53 7.80
N ASN A 106 -22.88 0.66 8.34
CA ASN A 106 -23.16 1.84 7.54
C ASN A 106 -21.89 2.63 7.18
N TYR A 107 -20.72 2.24 7.71
CA TYR A 107 -19.45 2.93 7.47
C TYR A 107 -18.65 2.25 6.36
N LYS A 108 -18.31 3.01 5.32
CA LYS A 108 -17.44 2.58 4.22
C LYS A 108 -16.18 3.43 4.17
N LEU A 109 -15.05 2.81 3.85
CA LEU A 109 -13.82 3.56 3.58
C LEU A 109 -13.94 4.27 2.24
N TRP A 110 -13.20 5.37 2.06
CA TRP A 110 -13.08 6.05 0.77
C TRP A 110 -12.71 5.07 -0.36
N ALA A 111 -11.76 4.16 -0.12
CA ALA A 111 -11.32 3.17 -1.10
C ALA A 111 -12.40 2.16 -1.51
N GLU A 112 -13.50 2.04 -0.74
CA GLU A 112 -14.61 1.13 -0.98
C GLU A 112 -15.82 1.84 -1.64
N GLN A 113 -15.74 3.16 -1.83
CA GLN A 113 -16.79 3.93 -2.51
C GLN A 113 -16.66 3.80 -4.02
N LEU A 114 -17.80 3.69 -4.73
CA LEU A 114 -17.82 3.51 -6.19
C LEU A 114 -17.10 4.65 -6.93
N GLU A 115 -17.27 5.88 -6.46
CA GLU A 115 -16.61 7.07 -7.02
C GLU A 115 -15.09 6.99 -6.94
N ALA A 116 -14.53 6.33 -5.92
CA ALA A 116 -13.09 6.21 -5.74
C ALA A 116 -12.45 5.17 -6.66
N LEU A 117 -13.25 4.31 -7.31
CA LEU A 117 -12.75 3.31 -8.25
C LEU A 117 -12.29 3.99 -9.54
N LEU A 118 -11.10 3.62 -10.01
CA LEU A 118 -10.47 4.21 -11.21
C LEU A 118 -11.36 4.16 -12.46
N GLU A 119 -12.23 3.16 -12.57
CA GLU A 119 -13.18 3.01 -13.67
C GLU A 119 -14.23 4.12 -13.73
N ASN A 120 -14.56 4.72 -12.58
CA ASN A 120 -15.59 5.73 -12.42
C ASN A 120 -15.01 7.15 -12.29
N GLN A 121 -13.68 7.28 -12.25
CA GLN A 121 -13.03 8.58 -12.22
C GLN A 121 -13.19 9.27 -13.58
N PRO A 122 -13.54 10.57 -13.63
CA PRO A 122 -13.58 11.30 -14.89
C PRO A 122 -12.20 11.21 -15.53
N LYS A 123 -12.13 10.66 -16.75
CA LYS A 123 -10.90 10.66 -17.55
C LYS A 123 -10.50 12.12 -17.72
N SER A 124 -9.48 12.56 -16.98
CA SER A 124 -8.92 13.89 -17.16
C SER A 124 -8.62 14.07 -18.64
N ALA A 125 -9.22 15.08 -19.27
CA ALA A 125 -8.87 15.48 -20.63
C ALA A 125 -7.35 15.65 -20.68
N GLN A 126 -6.67 14.75 -21.39
CA GLN A 126 -5.24 14.86 -21.60
C GLN A 126 -5.05 16.15 -22.41
N SER A 127 -4.48 17.18 -21.78
CA SER A 127 -3.98 18.36 -22.46
C SER A 127 -2.96 17.93 -23.52
N PRO A 128 -3.17 18.17 -24.82
CA PRO A 128 -2.23 17.79 -25.84
C PRO A 128 -1.18 18.90 -25.99
N ASN A 129 -0.06 18.84 -25.25
CA ASN A 129 1.20 19.45 -25.75
C ASN A 129 2.43 19.14 -24.88
N VAL A 130 3.19 18.09 -25.20
CA VAL A 130 4.64 18.04 -24.97
C VAL A 130 5.30 17.19 -26.06
N GLN A 131 5.09 17.51 -27.33
CA GLN A 131 5.87 16.91 -28.43
C GLN A 131 6.14 17.91 -29.56
N GLN A 132 6.60 19.13 -29.24
CA GLN A 132 7.22 20.01 -30.24
C GLN A 132 8.36 20.85 -29.63
N THR A 133 9.38 20.20 -29.06
CA THR A 133 10.65 20.90 -28.80
C THR A 133 11.91 20.11 -29.16
N GLN A 134 11.80 18.88 -29.65
CA GLN A 134 12.97 18.06 -30.01
C GLN A 134 13.33 18.06 -31.51
N GLN A 135 12.63 18.82 -32.35
CA GLN A 135 12.96 18.93 -33.79
C GLN A 135 13.67 20.22 -34.20
N LYS A 136 13.79 21.23 -33.31
CA LYS A 136 14.54 22.46 -33.63
C LYS A 136 16.04 22.35 -33.34
N GLU A 137 16.49 21.54 -32.39
CA GLU A 137 17.93 21.40 -32.09
C GLU A 137 18.69 20.49 -33.08
N LYS A 138 18.02 19.54 -33.76
CA LYS A 138 18.69 18.66 -34.74
C LYS A 138 18.90 19.29 -36.12
N LYS A 139 18.33 20.47 -36.40
CA LYS A 139 18.58 21.19 -37.67
C LYS A 139 19.72 22.21 -37.60
N ASN A 140 20.21 22.57 -36.41
CA ASN A 140 21.22 23.63 -36.25
C ASN A 140 22.68 23.13 -36.09
N VAL A 141 22.93 21.82 -36.26
CA VAL A 141 24.29 21.22 -36.12
C VAL A 141 24.84 20.71 -37.46
N LYS A 142 24.13 20.89 -38.58
CA LYS A 142 24.55 20.39 -39.91
C LYS A 142 24.96 21.48 -40.91
N SER A 143 25.20 22.71 -40.47
CA SER A 143 25.54 23.82 -41.36
C SER A 143 26.84 24.55 -41.00
N ASP A 144 27.86 23.87 -40.47
CA ASP A 144 29.21 24.43 -40.37
C ASP A 144 30.26 23.31 -40.48
N THR A 145 30.56 22.91 -41.70
CA THR A 145 31.85 22.29 -42.04
C THR A 145 32.16 22.64 -43.50
N LYS A 146 33.02 23.63 -43.69
CA LYS A 146 33.73 23.89 -44.93
C LYS A 146 35.18 24.20 -44.56
#